data_AF-A0A402A3Y5-F1
#
_entry.id   AF-A0A402A3Y5-F1
#
_cell.length_a   1.000
_cell.length_b   1.000
_cell.length_c   1.000
_cell.angle_alpha   90.00
_cell.angle_beta   90.00
_cell.angle_gamma   90.00
#
_symmetry.space_group_name_H-M   'P 1'
#
loop_
_entity.id
_entity.type
_entity.pdbx_description
1 polymer ?
#
loop_
_entity_poly.entity_id
_entity_poly.type
_entity_poly.pdbx_seq_one_letter_code
_entity_poly.pdbx_strand_id
1 'polypeptide(L)'
;MDKRFDCFTERARKIVSLAQDEARFYRHEMVGTEHLLLAISLEGEGVAARVLSRLGATSEKLRTALVEVVGIGNTYLPELPTFNEQALLVFTAAMQEAQKMKQPYVGTEHILLGLTTLTQSQSEKMLHRLGITFGVLKMRAASIRILSSATAGPNNPLHEMSPSAEAARQATVTRATGEQRTVKVGEQGAFSHFTDRARNVLNYAHEEAMYMQHSYIGTEHLLLGLLREHEGAAAYIFQRLRINTYMVRNALNQVISRGEKPVQGQLGFNPRAQRVIERAIIEAQGMNHRSVGTEHLLLGLMNSGENIATKLIVKLGATEQQLRAETLQVLGILKSGEF
;
A
#
# COMPACT_ATOMS: atom_id res chain seq x y z
N MET A 1 8.58 -18.32 8.74
CA MET A 1 8.80 -17.11 9.56
C MET A 1 10.06 -17.33 10.38
N ASP A 2 10.82 -16.25 10.61
CA ASP A 2 12.05 -16.26 11.41
C ASP A 2 11.72 -16.57 12.89
N LYS A 3 12.40 -17.57 13.48
CA LYS A 3 12.17 -18.04 14.86
C LYS A 3 12.37 -16.95 15.91
N ARG A 4 13.07 -15.87 15.56
CA ARG A 4 13.29 -14.72 16.46
C ARG A 4 12.00 -14.01 16.91
N PHE A 5 10.89 -14.24 16.20
CA PHE A 5 9.60 -13.59 16.49
C PHE A 5 8.60 -14.54 17.18
N ASP A 6 9.02 -15.72 17.63
CA ASP A 6 8.13 -16.68 18.29
C ASP A 6 7.56 -16.14 19.62
N CYS A 7 8.31 -15.27 20.30
CA CYS A 7 7.85 -14.59 21.52
C CYS A 7 6.98 -13.35 21.25
N PHE A 8 6.71 -13.01 19.99
CA PHE A 8 5.88 -11.86 19.61
C PHE A 8 4.41 -12.27 19.51
N THR A 9 3.52 -11.44 20.05
CA THR A 9 2.08 -11.63 19.85
C THR A 9 1.72 -11.58 18.38
N GLU A 10 0.55 -12.10 18.00
CA GLU A 10 0.12 -12.11 16.59
C GLU A 10 0.09 -10.69 15.98
N ARG A 11 -0.41 -9.70 16.74
CA ARG A 11 -0.40 -8.28 16.35
C ARG A 11 1.01 -7.74 16.21
N ALA A 12 1.92 -8.12 17.10
CA ALA A 12 3.33 -7.73 17.02
C ALA A 12 4.01 -8.35 15.78
N ARG A 13 3.71 -9.60 15.43
CA ARG A 13 4.16 -10.25 14.17
C ARG A 13 3.57 -9.57 12.94
N LYS A 14 2.30 -9.15 12.99
CA LYS A 14 1.66 -8.38 11.91
C LYS A 14 2.39 -7.05 11.66
N ILE A 15 2.87 -6.35 12.69
CA ILE A 15 3.68 -5.14 12.54
C ILE A 15 4.98 -5.43 11.78
N VAL A 16 5.64 -6.56 12.04
CA VAL A 16 6.86 -6.96 11.34
C VAL A 16 6.59 -7.13 9.84
N SER A 17 5.54 -7.87 9.49
CA SER A 17 5.14 -8.07 8.08
C SER A 17 4.75 -6.75 7.40
N LEU A 18 3.94 -5.93 8.08
CA LEU A 18 3.54 -4.61 7.56
C LEU A 18 4.75 -3.69 7.32
N ALA A 19 5.77 -3.74 8.18
CA ALA A 19 6.97 -2.91 8.00
C ALA A 19 7.76 -3.33 6.75
N GLN A 20 7.83 -4.63 6.47
CA GLN A 20 8.44 -5.13 5.22
C GLN A 20 7.62 -4.73 3.99
N ASP A 21 6.30 -4.83 4.07
CA ASP A 21 5.41 -4.38 2.99
C ASP A 21 5.54 -2.88 2.73
N GLU A 22 5.62 -2.05 3.77
CA GLU A 22 5.81 -0.61 3.63
C GLU A 22 7.19 -0.25 3.06
N ALA A 23 8.26 -0.90 3.50
CA ALA A 23 9.59 -0.66 2.93
C ALA A 23 9.65 -1.04 1.46
N ARG A 24 9.04 -2.18 1.08
CA ARG A 24 8.87 -2.58 -0.32
C ARG A 24 8.03 -1.56 -1.09
N PHE A 25 6.94 -1.10 -0.50
CA PHE A 25 6.04 -0.13 -1.09
C PHE A 25 6.74 1.20 -1.40
N TYR A 26 7.59 1.68 -0.49
CA TYR A 26 8.41 2.88 -0.67
C TYR A 26 9.75 2.62 -1.37
N ARG A 27 9.97 1.40 -1.88
CA ARG A 27 11.20 1.01 -2.60
C ARG A 27 12.49 1.23 -1.80
N HIS A 28 12.40 1.10 -0.48
CA HIS A 28 13.54 1.17 0.42
C HIS A 28 14.17 -0.21 0.57
N GLU A 29 15.46 -0.31 0.27
CA GLU A 29 16.24 -1.55 0.26
C GLU A 29 16.15 -2.32 1.59
N MET A 30 16.07 -1.60 2.70
CA MET A 30 16.00 -2.17 4.04
C MET A 30 14.85 -1.57 4.85
N VAL A 31 14.28 -2.39 5.73
CA VAL A 31 13.31 -1.97 6.73
C VAL A 31 14.03 -1.28 7.88
N GLY A 32 13.90 0.05 7.94
CA GLY A 32 14.31 0.88 9.08
C GLY A 32 13.23 1.18 10.11
N THR A 33 13.59 2.03 11.07
CA THR A 33 12.73 2.46 12.20
C THR A 33 11.47 3.19 11.75
N GLU A 34 11.54 3.93 10.65
CA GLU A 34 10.46 4.66 9.98
C GLU A 34 9.33 3.73 9.53
N HIS A 35 9.70 2.57 8.98
CA HIS A 35 8.75 1.56 8.52
C HIS A 35 8.08 0.87 9.69
N LEU A 36 8.82 0.58 10.76
CA LEU A 36 8.26 0.02 12.00
C LEU A 36 7.26 1.00 12.63
N LEU A 37 7.61 2.28 12.71
CA LEU A 37 6.72 3.32 13.23
C LEU A 37 5.43 3.42 12.40
N LEU A 38 5.54 3.43 11.08
CA LEU A 38 4.38 3.46 10.19
C LEU A 38 3.54 2.18 10.31
N ALA A 39 4.19 1.00 10.37
CA ALA A 39 3.53 -0.28 10.53
C ALA A 39 2.73 -0.40 11.83
N ILE A 40 3.25 0.14 12.94
CA ILE A 40 2.49 0.25 14.21
C ILE A 40 1.20 1.03 13.98
N SER A 41 1.25 2.16 13.29
CA SER A 41 0.05 2.95 13.02
C SER A 41 -0.92 2.26 12.06
N LEU A 42 -0.43 1.42 11.14
CA LEU A 42 -1.25 0.68 10.17
C LEU A 42 -1.90 -0.57 10.78
N GLU A 43 -1.29 -1.17 11.78
CA GLU A 43 -1.89 -2.29 12.52
C GLU A 43 -3.22 -1.87 13.18
N GLY A 44 -3.29 -0.62 13.66
CA GLY A 44 -4.53 0.11 13.93
C GLY A 44 -5.24 -0.21 15.25
N GLU A 45 -5.15 -1.45 15.74
CA GLU A 45 -5.93 -1.91 16.90
C GLU A 45 -5.11 -2.07 18.19
N GLY A 46 -3.79 -2.18 18.05
CA GLY A 46 -2.84 -2.38 19.14
C GLY A 46 -2.78 -1.20 20.10
N VAL A 47 -2.21 -1.45 21.28
CA VAL A 47 -1.96 -0.41 22.29
C VAL A 47 -1.10 0.69 21.68
N ALA A 48 -0.05 0.32 20.96
CA ALA A 48 0.87 1.26 20.33
C ALA A 48 0.19 2.12 19.25
N ALA A 49 -0.64 1.52 18.39
CA ALA A 49 -1.42 2.25 17.38
C ALA A 49 -2.33 3.31 18.02
N ARG A 50 -3.00 2.95 19.13
CA ARG A 50 -3.86 3.87 19.88
C ARG A 50 -3.08 5.01 20.54
N VAL A 51 -1.86 4.77 21.01
CA VAL A 51 -0.97 5.83 21.53
C VAL A 51 -0.66 6.83 20.42
N LEU A 52 -0.19 6.35 19.26
CA LEU A 52 0.15 7.20 18.12
C LEU A 52 -1.04 8.01 17.64
N SER A 53 -2.19 7.36 17.48
CA SER A 53 -3.44 8.01 17.06
C SER A 53 -3.88 9.13 18.02
N ARG A 54 -3.82 8.88 19.34
CA ARG A 54 -4.14 9.91 20.37
C ARG A 54 -3.18 11.10 20.37
N LEU A 55 -1.93 10.87 19.95
CA LEU A 55 -0.94 11.94 19.79
C LEU A 55 -1.05 12.62 18.43
N GLY A 56 -1.99 12.22 17.58
CA GLY A 56 -2.17 12.78 16.24
C GLY A 56 -1.21 12.24 15.20
N ALA A 57 -0.41 11.22 15.51
CA ALA A 57 0.40 10.46 14.55
C ALA A 57 -0.44 9.37 13.88
N THR A 58 -1.30 9.78 12.95
CA THR A 58 -2.07 8.85 12.11
C THR A 58 -1.20 8.25 11.00
N SER A 59 -1.63 7.14 10.42
CA SER A 59 -0.91 6.48 9.33
C SER A 59 -0.71 7.43 8.14
N GLU A 60 -1.72 8.22 7.78
CA GLU A 60 -1.62 9.24 6.72
C GLU A 60 -0.53 10.29 6.99
N LYS A 61 -0.48 10.83 8.22
CA LYS A 61 0.53 11.81 8.60
C LYS A 61 1.93 11.21 8.66
N LEU A 62 2.04 9.99 9.17
CA LEU A 62 3.32 9.26 9.20
C LEU A 62 3.80 8.88 7.80
N ARG A 63 2.90 8.53 6.88
CA ARG A 63 3.23 8.35 5.46
C ARG A 63 3.78 9.63 4.84
N THR A 64 3.18 10.78 5.16
CA THR A 64 3.65 12.10 4.69
C THR A 64 5.04 12.42 5.25
N ALA A 65 5.21 12.28 6.56
CA ALA A 65 6.50 12.49 7.22
C ALA A 65 7.60 11.56 6.70
N LEU A 66 7.29 10.29 6.39
CA LEU A 66 8.25 9.34 5.83
C LEU A 66 8.81 9.84 4.50
N VAL A 67 7.94 10.25 3.57
CA VAL A 67 8.36 10.75 2.25
C VAL A 67 9.13 12.06 2.37
N GLU A 68 8.79 12.92 3.31
CA GLU A 68 9.53 14.18 3.52
C GLU A 68 10.90 14.00 4.18
N VAL A 69 11.04 13.01 5.07
CA VAL A 69 12.27 12.78 5.85
C VAL A 69 13.24 11.85 5.14
N VAL A 70 12.72 10.76 4.59
CA VAL A 70 13.50 9.67 4.00
C VAL A 70 13.43 9.72 2.48
N GLY A 71 12.27 10.09 1.92
CA GLY A 71 12.03 10.06 0.48
C GLY A 71 11.32 8.79 0.04
N ILE A 72 11.30 8.59 -1.28
CA ILE A 72 10.91 7.33 -1.92
C ILE A 72 12.22 6.76 -2.48
N GLY A 73 12.50 5.49 -2.17
CA GLY A 73 13.66 4.81 -2.73
C GLY A 73 13.54 4.55 -4.22
N ASN A 74 14.64 4.11 -4.83
CA ASN A 74 14.69 3.81 -6.25
C ASN A 74 14.92 2.31 -6.53
N THR A 75 14.81 1.48 -5.51
CA THR A 75 15.15 0.05 -5.60
C THR A 75 13.91 -0.78 -5.89
N TYR A 76 13.93 -1.55 -6.98
CA TYR A 76 12.94 -2.60 -7.19
C TYR A 76 13.28 -3.80 -6.31
N LEU A 77 12.33 -4.22 -5.47
CA LEU A 77 12.51 -5.32 -4.54
C LEU A 77 11.56 -6.46 -4.89
N PRO A 78 12.02 -7.50 -5.63
CA PRO A 78 11.22 -8.67 -5.94
C PRO A 78 10.94 -9.51 -4.67
N GLU A 79 11.82 -9.42 -3.68
CA GLU A 79 11.71 -10.11 -2.39
C GLU A 79 11.37 -9.12 -1.25
N LEU A 80 10.92 -9.64 -0.11
CA LEU A 80 10.65 -8.79 1.06
C LEU A 80 11.97 -8.20 1.59
N PRO A 81 12.04 -6.89 1.83
CA PRO A 81 13.25 -6.25 2.34
C PRO A 81 13.63 -6.82 3.72
N THR A 82 14.93 -6.86 3.96
CA THR A 82 15.52 -7.26 5.25
C THR A 82 15.56 -6.06 6.19
N PHE A 83 15.74 -6.32 7.49
CA PHE A 83 15.80 -5.26 8.50
C PHE A 83 17.21 -4.67 8.61
N ASN A 84 17.31 -3.34 8.71
CA ASN A 84 18.59 -2.69 9.01
C ASN A 84 18.98 -2.85 10.48
N GLU A 85 20.22 -2.49 10.82
CA GLU A 85 20.74 -2.63 12.19
C GLU A 85 19.88 -1.93 13.24
N GLN A 86 19.40 -0.71 12.95
CA GLN A 86 18.55 0.04 13.87
C GLN A 86 17.21 -0.68 14.12
N ALA A 87 16.55 -1.18 13.08
CA ALA A 87 15.31 -1.93 13.22
C ALA A 87 15.51 -3.22 14.02
N LEU A 88 16.64 -3.91 13.86
CA LEU A 88 16.98 -5.07 14.70
C LEU A 88 17.17 -4.70 16.17
N LEU A 89 17.78 -3.55 16.46
CA LEU A 89 17.91 -3.03 17.82
C LEU A 89 16.56 -2.70 18.45
N VAL A 90 15.56 -2.23 17.67
CA VAL A 90 14.19 -2.03 18.16
C VAL A 90 13.61 -3.33 18.72
N PHE A 91 13.76 -4.44 17.99
CA PHE A 91 13.23 -5.73 18.45
C PHE A 91 13.94 -6.22 19.71
N THR A 92 15.26 -6.05 19.77
CA THR A 92 16.04 -6.36 20.98
C THR A 92 15.58 -5.53 22.18
N ALA A 93 15.40 -4.22 22.00
CA ALA A 93 14.91 -3.33 23.03
C ALA A 93 13.47 -3.70 23.47
N ALA A 94 12.61 -4.07 22.52
CA ALA A 94 11.24 -4.52 22.82
C ALA A 94 11.21 -5.79 23.69
N MET A 95 12.07 -6.78 23.38
CA MET A 95 12.21 -7.99 24.20
C MET A 95 12.71 -7.68 25.61
N GLN A 96 13.72 -6.81 25.73
CA GLN A 96 14.22 -6.38 27.04
C GLN A 96 13.13 -5.67 27.85
N GLU A 97 12.27 -4.89 27.19
CA GLU A 97 11.22 -4.15 27.85
C GLU A 97 10.07 -5.06 28.31
N ALA A 98 9.71 -6.06 27.51
CA ALA A 98 8.80 -7.14 27.93
C ALA A 98 9.37 -7.88 29.16
N GLN A 99 10.66 -8.19 29.15
CA GLN A 99 11.33 -8.86 30.28
C GLN A 99 11.34 -8.00 31.55
N LYS A 100 11.66 -6.70 31.45
CA LYS A 100 11.59 -5.76 32.59
C LYS A 100 10.19 -5.66 33.16
N MET A 101 9.17 -5.74 32.29
CA MET A 101 7.76 -5.76 32.68
C MET A 101 7.26 -7.13 33.14
N LYS A 102 8.14 -8.16 33.17
CA LYS A 102 7.81 -9.55 33.51
C LYS A 102 6.67 -10.13 32.66
N GLN A 103 6.59 -9.70 31.39
CA GLN A 103 5.64 -10.21 30.41
C GLN A 103 6.28 -11.35 29.61
N PRO A 104 5.57 -12.47 29.40
CA PRO A 104 6.10 -13.61 28.64
C PRO A 104 6.15 -13.38 27.13
N TYR A 105 5.44 -12.36 26.62
CA TYR A 105 5.34 -12.07 25.20
C TYR A 105 5.59 -10.59 24.89
N VAL A 106 6.10 -10.34 23.69
CA VAL A 106 6.32 -8.99 23.13
C VAL A 106 5.05 -8.52 22.44
N GLY A 107 4.34 -7.61 23.09
CA GLY A 107 3.20 -6.87 22.54
C GLY A 107 3.58 -5.63 21.72
N THR A 108 2.57 -4.99 21.11
CA THR A 108 2.74 -3.80 20.23
C THR A 108 3.40 -2.61 20.95
N GLU A 109 3.06 -2.42 22.22
CA GLU A 109 3.58 -1.37 23.11
C GLU A 109 5.07 -1.55 23.41
N HIS A 110 5.56 -2.78 23.48
CA HIS A 110 6.98 -3.04 23.67
C HIS A 110 7.78 -2.64 22.43
N ILE A 111 7.24 -2.87 21.22
CA ILE A 111 7.87 -2.40 19.97
C ILE A 111 7.91 -0.86 19.94
N LEU A 112 6.81 -0.20 20.34
CA LEU A 112 6.78 1.27 20.41
C LEU A 112 7.78 1.82 21.43
N LEU A 113 7.89 1.19 22.61
CA LEU A 113 8.90 1.55 23.61
C LEU A 113 10.32 1.30 23.08
N GLY A 114 10.54 0.19 22.39
CA GLY A 114 11.80 -0.12 21.72
C GLY A 114 12.20 0.91 20.68
N LEU A 115 11.25 1.47 19.92
CA LEU A 115 11.54 2.59 19.01
C LEU A 115 12.05 3.82 19.77
N THR A 116 11.50 4.10 20.97
CA THR A 116 11.91 5.27 21.76
C THR A 116 13.31 5.18 22.36
N THR A 117 13.96 4.01 22.32
CA THR A 117 15.35 3.86 22.82
C THR A 117 16.39 4.29 21.79
N LEU A 118 16.01 4.40 20.51
CA LEU A 118 16.92 4.73 19.42
C LEU A 118 16.87 6.22 19.08
N THR A 119 17.81 6.98 19.65
CA THR A 119 18.00 8.39 19.34
C THR A 119 18.59 8.59 17.94
N GLN A 120 18.28 9.72 17.32
CA GLN A 120 18.70 10.11 15.97
C GLN A 120 18.21 9.16 14.86
N SER A 121 17.17 8.37 15.14
CA SER A 121 16.52 7.48 14.18
C SER A 121 15.60 8.24 13.23
N GLN A 122 15.25 7.62 12.09
CA GLN A 122 14.30 8.23 11.15
C GLN A 122 12.89 8.32 11.74
N SER A 123 12.48 7.35 12.56
CA SER A 123 11.22 7.42 13.31
C SER A 123 11.16 8.62 14.25
N GLU A 124 12.28 8.98 14.90
CA GLU A 124 12.36 10.20 15.73
C GLU A 124 12.20 11.47 14.89
N LYS A 125 12.90 11.56 13.77
CA LYS A 125 12.79 12.71 12.85
C LYS A 125 11.36 12.86 12.31
N MET A 126 10.71 11.75 11.95
CA MET A 126 9.32 11.75 11.51
C MET A 126 8.36 12.24 12.59
N LEU A 127 8.49 11.76 13.82
CA LEU A 127 7.65 12.20 14.93
C LEU A 127 7.91 13.66 15.29
N HIS A 128 9.16 14.11 15.23
CA HIS A 128 9.52 15.51 15.48
C HIS A 128 8.84 16.46 14.46
N ARG A 129 8.75 16.07 13.18
CA ARG A 129 7.98 16.84 12.18
C ARG A 129 6.50 16.98 12.52
N LEU A 130 5.94 15.97 13.19
CA LEU A 130 4.55 16.00 13.67
C LEU A 130 4.40 16.72 15.02
N GLY A 131 5.48 17.30 15.57
CA GLY A 131 5.49 17.95 16.88
C GLY A 131 5.45 16.97 18.05
N ILE A 132 5.75 15.69 17.83
CA ILE A 132 5.71 14.63 18.83
C ILE A 132 7.14 14.25 19.21
N THR A 133 7.45 14.35 20.51
CA THR A 133 8.77 13.94 21.02
C THR A 133 8.72 12.53 21.60
N PHE A 134 9.86 11.82 21.55
CA PHE A 134 10.00 10.50 22.15
C PHE A 134 9.71 10.50 23.66
N GLY A 135 10.01 11.61 24.35
CA GLY A 135 9.66 11.78 25.76
C GLY A 135 8.16 11.64 26.01
N VAL A 136 7.34 12.34 25.23
CA VAL A 136 5.87 12.24 25.31
C VAL A 136 5.40 10.84 24.95
N LEU A 137 5.98 10.24 23.90
CA LEU A 137 5.62 8.90 23.45
C LEU A 137 5.89 7.84 24.53
N LYS A 138 7.07 7.89 25.15
CA LYS A 138 7.49 7.00 26.24
C LYS A 138 6.60 7.15 27.46
N MET A 139 6.27 8.38 27.86
CA MET A 139 5.34 8.62 28.97
C MET A 139 3.96 8.04 28.69
N ARG A 140 3.41 8.24 27.48
CA ARG A 140 2.08 7.74 27.11
C ARG A 140 2.03 6.22 26.99
N ALA A 141 3.05 5.61 26.36
CA ALA A 141 3.17 4.16 26.22
C ALA A 141 3.34 3.47 27.58
N ALA A 142 4.17 4.01 28.47
CA ALA A 142 4.36 3.49 29.82
C ALA A 142 3.11 3.65 30.71
N SER A 143 2.32 4.71 30.49
CA SER A 143 1.12 5.00 31.30
C SER A 143 -0.05 4.06 30.99
N ILE A 144 -0.15 3.51 29.77
CA ILE A 144 -1.24 2.58 29.42
C ILE A 144 -1.16 1.28 30.24
N ARG A 145 0.00 0.99 30.82
CA ARG A 145 0.24 -0.11 31.77
C ARG A 145 -0.69 -0.08 32.99
N ILE A 146 -1.16 1.09 33.42
CA ILE A 146 -1.99 1.22 34.65
C ILE A 146 -3.45 0.81 34.41
N LEU A 147 -3.96 0.92 33.18
CA LEU A 147 -5.36 0.62 32.89
C LEU A 147 -5.60 -0.81 32.40
N SER A 148 -4.60 -1.46 31.79
CA SER A 148 -4.73 -2.84 31.30
C SER A 148 -4.58 -3.91 32.39
N SER A 149 -4.04 -3.59 33.57
CA SER A 149 -4.00 -4.51 34.72
C SER A 149 -5.27 -4.49 35.58
N ALA A 150 -6.13 -3.47 35.43
CA ALA A 150 -7.33 -3.28 36.26
C ALA A 150 -8.64 -3.81 35.64
N THR A 151 -8.63 -4.17 34.35
CA THR A 151 -9.81 -4.68 33.64
C THR A 151 -9.66 -6.14 33.21
N ALA A 152 -9.02 -6.97 34.04
CA ALA A 152 -9.01 -8.43 33.88
C ALA A 152 -10.39 -9.01 34.27
N GLY A 153 -11.44 -8.61 33.54
CA GLY A 153 -12.71 -9.32 33.51
C GLY A 153 -12.63 -10.54 32.58
N PRO A 154 -13.54 -11.51 32.72
CA PRO A 154 -13.45 -12.84 32.08
C PRO A 154 -13.52 -12.85 30.54
N ASN A 155 -13.62 -11.69 29.88
CA ASN A 155 -13.76 -11.55 28.43
C ASN A 155 -12.55 -10.82 27.78
N ASN A 156 -11.33 -11.02 28.28
CA ASN A 156 -10.12 -10.44 27.66
C ASN A 156 -9.56 -11.39 26.57
N PRO A 157 -9.28 -10.94 25.32
CA PRO A 157 -8.89 -11.81 24.19
C PRO A 157 -7.49 -12.44 24.25
N LEU A 158 -6.90 -12.63 25.43
CA LEU A 158 -5.56 -13.19 25.59
C LEU A 158 -5.50 -14.72 25.53
N HIS A 159 -6.46 -15.36 24.88
CA HIS A 159 -6.48 -16.83 24.76
C HIS A 159 -6.57 -17.30 23.32
N GLU A 160 -5.60 -16.98 22.47
CA GLU A 160 -5.34 -17.79 21.28
C GLU A 160 -3.85 -18.13 21.18
N MET A 161 -3.54 -19.33 21.66
CA MET A 161 -2.38 -20.12 21.26
C MET A 161 -2.71 -20.78 19.91
N SER A 162 -1.81 -20.67 18.93
CA SER A 162 -1.74 -21.57 17.76
C SER A 162 -1.08 -22.91 18.17
N PRO A 163 -1.34 -24.09 17.53
CA PRO A 163 -1.41 -24.24 16.07
C PRO A 163 -2.41 -25.26 15.45
N SER A 164 -2.62 -25.08 14.13
CA SER A 164 -2.94 -26.07 13.08
C SER A 164 -4.36 -26.65 12.91
N ALA A 165 -4.81 -26.56 11.65
CA ALA A 165 -5.68 -27.47 10.89
C ALA A 165 -7.21 -27.53 11.17
N GLU A 166 -7.94 -27.05 10.17
CA GLU A 166 -8.92 -27.83 9.39
C GLU A 166 -10.37 -28.01 9.90
N ALA A 167 -11.28 -28.01 8.92
CA ALA A 167 -12.69 -28.41 8.95
C ALA A 167 -13.78 -27.43 9.41
N ALA A 168 -14.48 -26.93 8.38
CA ALA A 168 -15.94 -26.87 8.26
C ALA A 168 -16.73 -25.91 9.15
N ARG A 169 -17.43 -24.98 8.48
CA ARG A 169 -18.89 -24.84 8.60
C ARG A 169 -19.47 -24.06 7.42
N GLN A 170 -20.22 -24.79 6.60
CA GLN A 170 -21.22 -24.27 5.68
C GLN A 170 -22.39 -23.68 6.48
N ALA A 171 -22.97 -22.57 6.01
CA ALA A 171 -24.41 -22.33 6.06
C ALA A 171 -24.81 -21.17 5.11
N THR A 172 -25.41 -21.58 4.00
CA THR A 172 -26.35 -20.91 3.10
C THR A 172 -27.27 -19.86 3.74
N VAL A 173 -27.44 -18.68 3.12
CA VAL A 173 -28.75 -18.01 2.88
C VAL A 173 -28.69 -17.19 1.57
N THR A 174 -29.82 -17.17 0.87
CA THR A 174 -30.07 -16.96 -0.55
C THR A 174 -30.72 -15.59 -0.86
N ARG A 175 -30.45 -15.05 -2.07
CA ARG A 175 -31.23 -14.06 -2.90
C ARG A 175 -31.32 -12.59 -2.41
N ALA A 176 -31.38 -11.55 -3.27
CA ALA A 176 -31.87 -11.45 -4.65
C ALA A 176 -31.24 -10.30 -5.47
N THR A 177 -31.08 -10.57 -6.78
CA THR A 177 -31.28 -9.73 -7.99
C THR A 177 -30.66 -8.33 -8.14
N GLY A 178 -29.82 -8.22 -9.18
CA GLY A 178 -29.47 -6.99 -9.89
C GLY A 178 -28.55 -7.33 -11.07
N GLU A 179 -29.14 -7.65 -12.22
CA GLU A 179 -28.42 -7.97 -13.46
C GLU A 179 -27.54 -6.80 -13.93
N GLN A 180 -26.22 -7.00 -13.94
CA GLN A 180 -25.33 -6.28 -14.84
C GLN A 180 -24.28 -7.25 -15.38
N ARG A 181 -24.17 -7.27 -16.71
CA ARG A 181 -23.36 -8.19 -17.52
C ARG A 181 -21.92 -8.26 -17.00
N THR A 182 -21.63 -9.34 -16.28
CA THR A 182 -20.27 -9.73 -15.92
C THR A 182 -19.62 -10.39 -17.13
N VAL A 183 -18.70 -9.68 -17.77
CA VAL A 183 -17.76 -10.31 -18.70
C VAL A 183 -16.86 -11.20 -17.85
N LYS A 184 -17.03 -12.52 -17.99
CA LYS A 184 -16.18 -13.51 -17.33
C LYS A 184 -14.78 -13.43 -17.93
N VAL A 185 -13.81 -12.91 -17.17
CA VAL A 185 -12.39 -12.91 -17.56
C VAL A 185 -11.79 -14.25 -17.13
N GLY A 186 -12.00 -15.28 -17.95
CA GLY A 186 -11.19 -16.49 -17.93
C GLY A 186 -9.85 -16.25 -18.62
N GLU A 187 -8.81 -16.80 -18.01
CA GLU A 187 -7.39 -16.56 -18.26
C GLU A 187 -6.92 -16.80 -19.72
N GLN A 188 -5.86 -16.06 -20.08
CA GLN A 188 -5.02 -16.16 -21.29
C GLN A 188 -5.59 -15.68 -22.64
N GLY A 189 -6.91 -15.67 -22.85
CA GLY A 189 -7.49 -15.25 -24.14
C GLY A 189 -7.77 -13.74 -24.26
N ALA A 190 -8.40 -13.15 -23.23
CA ALA A 190 -9.02 -11.81 -23.33
C ALA A 190 -8.02 -10.64 -23.50
N PHE A 191 -6.79 -10.82 -23.02
CA PHE A 191 -5.72 -9.82 -23.11
C PHE A 191 -4.51 -10.36 -23.87
N SER A 192 -4.69 -11.36 -24.74
CA SER A 192 -3.61 -11.90 -25.59
C SER A 192 -2.97 -10.82 -26.48
N HIS A 193 -3.72 -9.76 -26.80
CA HIS A 193 -3.23 -8.60 -27.55
C HIS A 193 -2.42 -7.61 -26.71
N PHE A 194 -2.24 -7.83 -25.40
CA PHE A 194 -1.51 -6.93 -24.51
C PHE A 194 -0.08 -7.42 -24.31
N THR A 195 0.86 -6.47 -24.29
CA THR A 195 2.26 -6.72 -23.88
C THR A 195 2.31 -7.26 -22.45
N ASP A 196 3.41 -7.92 -22.06
CA ASP A 196 3.59 -8.42 -20.69
C ASP A 196 3.48 -7.29 -19.65
N ARG A 197 4.10 -6.14 -19.92
CA ARG A 197 4.00 -4.94 -19.07
C ARG A 197 2.56 -4.43 -18.96
N ALA A 198 1.83 -4.36 -20.07
CA ALA A 198 0.43 -3.93 -20.02
C ALA A 198 -0.46 -4.94 -19.26
N ARG A 199 -0.14 -6.24 -19.29
CA ARG A 199 -0.80 -7.24 -18.44
C ARG A 199 -0.46 -7.07 -16.96
N ASN A 200 0.80 -6.77 -16.64
CA ASN A 200 1.21 -6.44 -15.27
C ASN A 200 0.44 -5.24 -14.73
N VAL A 201 0.25 -4.19 -15.52
CA VAL A 201 -0.56 -3.02 -15.15
C VAL A 201 -1.99 -3.41 -14.75
N LEU A 202 -2.63 -4.32 -15.49
CA LEU A 202 -3.98 -4.79 -15.16
C LEU A 202 -4.00 -5.62 -13.86
N ASN A 203 -2.97 -6.45 -13.63
CA ASN A 203 -2.82 -7.21 -12.40
C ASN A 203 -2.59 -6.28 -11.20
N TYR A 204 -1.73 -5.27 -11.34
CA TYR A 204 -1.51 -4.26 -10.31
C TYR A 204 -2.78 -3.47 -10.03
N ALA A 205 -3.57 -3.12 -11.04
CA ALA A 205 -4.86 -2.47 -10.83
C ALA A 205 -5.85 -3.35 -10.04
N HIS A 206 -5.84 -4.67 -10.27
CA HIS A 206 -6.61 -5.62 -9.47
C HIS A 206 -6.13 -5.63 -8.01
N GLU A 207 -4.83 -5.76 -7.77
CA GLU A 207 -4.25 -5.75 -6.42
C GLU A 207 -4.55 -4.46 -5.66
N GLU A 208 -4.49 -3.30 -6.33
CA GLU A 208 -4.80 -2.00 -5.73
C GLU A 208 -6.27 -1.89 -5.32
N ALA A 209 -7.18 -2.35 -6.19
CA ALA A 209 -8.60 -2.40 -5.87
C ALA A 209 -8.88 -3.32 -4.66
N MET A 210 -8.18 -4.45 -4.56
CA MET A 210 -8.25 -5.36 -3.41
C MET A 210 -7.73 -4.71 -2.13
N TYR A 211 -6.57 -4.06 -2.21
CA TYR A 211 -5.96 -3.36 -1.08
C TYR A 211 -6.87 -2.26 -0.51
N MET A 212 -7.57 -1.55 -1.40
CA MET A 212 -8.54 -0.52 -1.05
C MET A 212 -9.94 -1.08 -0.72
N GLN A 213 -10.12 -2.40 -0.80
CA GLN A 213 -11.39 -3.10 -0.54
C GLN A 213 -12.54 -2.63 -1.45
N HIS A 214 -12.21 -2.22 -2.68
CA HIS A 214 -13.20 -1.82 -3.68
C HIS A 214 -13.71 -3.05 -4.44
N SER A 215 -15.03 -3.11 -4.67
CA SER A 215 -15.69 -4.25 -5.33
C SER A 215 -15.49 -4.30 -6.85
N TYR A 216 -14.89 -3.26 -7.45
CA TYR A 216 -14.64 -3.15 -8.88
C TYR A 216 -13.31 -2.45 -9.17
N ILE A 217 -12.69 -2.78 -10.30
CA ILE A 217 -11.51 -2.08 -10.81
C ILE A 217 -11.97 -0.81 -11.54
N GLY A 218 -11.65 0.37 -10.98
CA GLY A 218 -11.90 1.67 -11.57
C GLY A 218 -10.70 2.26 -12.30
N THR A 219 -10.89 3.47 -12.85
CA THR A 219 -9.86 4.21 -13.60
C THR A 219 -8.66 4.60 -12.74
N GLU A 220 -8.91 4.87 -11.46
CA GLU A 220 -7.92 5.19 -10.44
C GLU A 220 -7.00 4.01 -10.13
N HIS A 221 -7.53 2.78 -10.13
CA HIS A 221 -6.71 1.59 -9.96
C HIS A 221 -5.88 1.31 -11.22
N LEU A 222 -6.41 1.56 -12.41
CA LEU A 222 -5.63 1.50 -13.66
C LEU A 222 -4.47 2.52 -13.65
N LEU A 223 -4.71 3.74 -13.16
CA LEU A 223 -3.65 4.73 -12.98
C LEU A 223 -2.59 4.27 -11.99
N LEU A 224 -3.00 3.74 -10.82
CA LEU A 224 -2.06 3.19 -9.84
C LEU A 224 -1.27 2.01 -10.40
N GLY A 225 -1.92 1.15 -11.20
CA GLY A 225 -1.27 0.05 -11.92
C GLY A 225 -0.23 0.54 -12.92
N LEU A 226 -0.53 1.60 -13.69
CA LEU A 226 0.42 2.21 -14.62
C LEU A 226 1.61 2.85 -13.90
N LEU A 227 1.40 3.44 -12.72
CA LEU A 227 2.48 4.00 -11.90
C LEU A 227 3.30 2.91 -11.19
N ARG A 228 2.70 1.74 -10.96
CA ARG A 228 3.34 0.58 -10.35
C ARG A 228 4.14 -0.25 -11.36
N GLU A 229 3.81 -0.18 -12.64
CA GLU A 229 4.70 -0.65 -13.71
C GLU A 229 5.82 0.38 -13.91
N HIS A 230 7.06 -0.02 -13.63
CA HIS A 230 8.21 0.88 -13.59
C HIS A 230 8.98 0.91 -14.91
N GLU A 231 8.60 0.04 -15.84
CA GLU A 231 9.21 -0.05 -17.15
C GLU A 231 8.21 0.32 -18.26
N GLY A 232 8.77 0.74 -19.39
CA GLY A 232 7.97 1.13 -20.55
C GLY A 232 7.62 2.62 -20.57
N ALA A 233 6.86 2.98 -21.60
CA ALA A 233 6.65 4.37 -21.96
C ALA A 233 5.84 5.14 -20.90
N ALA A 234 4.82 4.52 -20.28
CA ALA A 234 4.04 5.18 -19.24
C ALA A 234 4.90 5.56 -18.02
N ALA A 235 5.78 4.66 -17.58
CA ALA A 235 6.69 4.91 -16.45
C ALA A 235 7.61 6.11 -16.73
N TYR A 236 8.20 6.17 -17.93
CA TYR A 236 9.04 7.28 -18.37
C TYR A 236 8.27 8.62 -18.37
N ILE A 237 7.03 8.63 -18.84
CA ILE A 237 6.18 9.83 -18.88
C ILE A 237 5.88 10.32 -17.46
N PHE A 238 5.48 9.43 -16.55
CA PHE A 238 5.22 9.79 -15.16
C PHE A 238 6.47 10.30 -14.44
N GLN A 239 7.64 9.72 -14.73
CA GLN A 239 8.91 10.21 -14.19
C GLN A 239 9.22 11.65 -14.64
N ARG A 240 9.02 11.97 -15.93
CA ARG A 240 9.21 13.34 -16.46
C ARG A 240 8.26 14.34 -15.80
N LEU A 241 7.01 13.92 -15.60
CA LEU A 241 5.98 14.72 -14.94
C LEU A 241 6.15 14.76 -13.41
N ARG A 242 7.12 14.04 -12.85
CA ARG A 242 7.37 13.91 -11.41
C ARG A 242 6.13 13.42 -10.64
N ILE A 243 5.28 12.63 -11.28
CA ILE A 243 4.12 11.99 -10.68
C ILE A 243 4.52 10.56 -10.29
N ASN A 244 4.22 10.16 -9.06
CA ASN A 244 4.49 8.82 -8.58
C ASN A 244 3.25 8.19 -7.91
N THR A 245 3.29 6.87 -7.71
CA THR A 245 2.21 6.08 -7.12
C THR A 245 1.77 6.60 -5.75
N TYR A 246 2.71 7.13 -4.97
CA TYR A 246 2.45 7.65 -3.64
C TYR A 246 1.59 8.92 -3.67
N MET A 247 1.97 9.92 -4.49
CA MET A 247 1.22 11.16 -4.64
C MET A 247 -0.22 10.89 -5.09
N VAL A 248 -0.40 9.97 -6.05
CA VAL A 248 -1.72 9.56 -6.53
C VAL A 248 -2.51 8.85 -5.44
N ARG A 249 -1.92 7.94 -4.68
CA ARG A 249 -2.60 7.22 -3.59
C ARG A 249 -3.05 8.18 -2.48
N ASN A 250 -2.21 9.14 -2.08
CA ASN A 250 -2.59 10.17 -1.11
C ASN A 250 -3.74 11.05 -1.63
N ALA A 251 -3.64 11.52 -2.88
CA ALA A 251 -4.71 12.31 -3.49
C ALA A 251 -6.02 11.51 -3.60
N LEU A 252 -5.93 10.20 -3.87
CA LEU A 252 -7.06 9.29 -3.98
C LEU A 252 -7.75 9.04 -2.64
N ASN A 253 -6.98 8.83 -1.56
CA ASN A 253 -7.53 8.63 -0.21
C ASN A 253 -8.36 9.83 0.29
N GLN A 254 -8.11 11.03 -0.25
CA GLN A 254 -8.91 12.23 0.04
C GLN A 254 -10.21 12.32 -0.76
N VAL A 255 -10.34 11.51 -1.83
CA VAL A 255 -11.47 11.55 -2.77
C VAL A 255 -12.37 10.32 -2.60
N ILE A 256 -11.79 9.17 -2.28
CA ILE A 256 -12.51 7.90 -2.13
C ILE A 256 -12.14 7.26 -0.79
N SER A 257 -13.17 6.91 -0.03
CA SER A 257 -13.03 6.13 1.21
C SER A 257 -12.80 4.65 0.92
N ARG A 258 -12.05 3.99 1.79
CA ARG A 258 -11.84 2.53 1.74
C ARG A 258 -13.19 1.79 1.79
N GLY A 259 -13.31 0.69 1.06
CA GLY A 259 -14.52 -0.13 1.09
C GLY A 259 -14.75 -0.75 2.49
N GLU A 260 -16.02 -0.99 2.83
CA GLU A 260 -16.40 -1.45 4.17
C GLU A 260 -16.11 -2.95 4.43
N LYS A 261 -15.90 -3.72 3.36
CA LYS A 261 -15.77 -5.19 3.45
C LYS A 261 -14.58 -5.68 2.64
N PRO A 262 -13.79 -6.63 3.17
CA PRO A 262 -12.76 -7.29 2.40
C PRO A 262 -13.40 -8.01 1.21
N VAL A 263 -12.92 -7.70 0.00
CA VAL A 263 -13.39 -8.35 -1.23
C VAL A 263 -12.42 -9.47 -1.59
N GLN A 264 -12.94 -10.63 -1.97
CA GLN A 264 -12.17 -11.81 -2.35
C GLN A 264 -12.47 -12.21 -3.80
N GLY A 265 -11.46 -12.73 -4.48
CA GLY A 265 -11.59 -13.27 -5.84
C GLY A 265 -11.28 -12.27 -6.95
N GLN A 266 -11.63 -12.63 -8.18
CA GLN A 266 -11.33 -11.83 -9.36
C GLN A 266 -12.35 -10.69 -9.49
N LEU A 267 -11.85 -9.46 -9.59
CA LEU A 267 -12.67 -8.28 -9.72
C LEU A 267 -12.99 -7.99 -11.19
N GLY A 268 -14.22 -7.55 -11.45
CA GLY A 268 -14.60 -6.97 -12.73
C GLY A 268 -14.16 -5.50 -12.83
N PHE A 269 -13.98 -5.02 -14.06
CA PHE A 269 -13.81 -3.60 -14.35
C PHE A 269 -15.17 -2.87 -14.30
N ASN A 270 -15.19 -1.65 -13.78
CA ASN A 270 -16.37 -0.80 -13.90
C ASN A 270 -16.54 -0.29 -15.36
N PRO A 271 -17.71 0.26 -15.74
CA PRO A 271 -17.95 0.69 -17.13
C PRO A 271 -16.97 1.75 -17.65
N ARG A 272 -16.44 2.61 -16.77
CA ARG A 272 -15.43 3.62 -17.16
C ARG A 272 -14.07 2.98 -17.43
N ALA A 273 -13.65 2.05 -16.59
CA ALA A 273 -12.41 1.30 -16.75
C ALA A 273 -12.45 0.36 -17.97
N GLN A 274 -13.60 -0.25 -18.28
CA GLN A 274 -13.78 -1.02 -19.53
C GLN A 274 -13.56 -0.12 -20.75
N ARG A 275 -14.13 1.09 -20.74
CA ARG A 275 -13.93 2.06 -21.83
C ARG A 275 -12.46 2.46 -22.00
N VAL A 276 -11.69 2.56 -20.93
CA VAL A 276 -10.23 2.81 -21.00
C VAL A 276 -9.53 1.70 -21.77
N ILE A 277 -9.84 0.44 -21.46
CA ILE A 277 -9.26 -0.72 -22.13
C ILE A 277 -9.66 -0.75 -23.62
N GLU A 278 -10.94 -0.53 -23.93
CA GLU A 278 -11.42 -0.46 -25.31
C GLU A 278 -10.72 0.65 -26.09
N ARG A 279 -10.53 1.84 -25.48
CA ARG A 279 -9.81 2.94 -26.10
C ARG A 279 -8.35 2.61 -26.32
N ALA A 280 -7.68 1.98 -25.35
CA ALA A 280 -6.28 1.56 -25.52
C ALA A 280 -6.08 0.61 -26.71
N ILE A 281 -7.03 -0.30 -26.94
CA ILE A 281 -7.01 -1.20 -28.11
C ILE A 281 -7.17 -0.39 -29.41
N ILE A 282 -8.11 0.55 -29.45
CA ILE A 282 -8.35 1.42 -30.62
C ILE A 282 -7.10 2.28 -30.91
N GLU A 283 -6.44 2.83 -29.90
CA GLU A 283 -5.20 3.61 -30.06
C GLU A 283 -4.07 2.75 -30.65
N ALA A 284 -3.87 1.54 -30.11
CA ALA A 284 -2.84 0.63 -30.63
C ALA A 284 -3.10 0.27 -32.11
N GLN A 285 -4.36 -0.03 -32.45
CA GLN A 285 -4.77 -0.31 -33.83
C GLN A 285 -4.59 0.90 -34.75
N GLY A 286 -4.99 2.09 -34.30
CA GLY A 286 -4.82 3.34 -35.07
C GLY A 286 -3.34 3.69 -35.33
N MET A 287 -2.44 3.19 -34.49
CA MET A 287 -0.99 3.35 -34.65
C MET A 287 -0.32 2.18 -35.39
N ASN A 288 -1.07 1.18 -35.84
CA ASN A 288 -0.60 -0.07 -36.44
C ASN A 288 0.31 -0.90 -35.51
N HIS A 289 0.15 -0.77 -34.20
CA HIS A 289 0.86 -1.59 -33.22
C HIS A 289 0.15 -2.94 -33.04
N ARG A 290 0.93 -4.04 -33.14
CA ARG A 290 0.41 -5.42 -33.01
C ARG A 290 -0.06 -5.75 -31.58
N SER A 291 0.43 -5.01 -30.60
CA SER A 291 0.12 -5.26 -29.18
C SER A 291 -0.12 -3.96 -28.43
N VAL A 292 -1.01 -4.02 -27.43
CA VAL A 292 -1.34 -2.91 -26.54
C VAL A 292 -0.26 -2.81 -25.45
N GLY A 293 0.45 -1.69 -25.45
CA GLY A 293 1.46 -1.31 -24.46
C GLY A 293 0.95 -0.37 -23.37
N THR A 294 1.85 0.01 -22.47
CA THR A 294 1.56 0.90 -21.32
C THR A 294 1.12 2.30 -21.74
N GLU A 295 1.68 2.81 -22.82
CA GLU A 295 1.36 4.08 -23.45
C GLU A 295 -0.04 4.10 -24.07
N HIS A 296 -0.48 2.99 -24.63
CA HIS A 296 -1.83 2.86 -25.15
C HIS A 296 -2.86 2.84 -24.01
N LEU A 297 -2.56 2.15 -22.91
CA LEU A 297 -3.36 2.21 -21.69
C LEU A 297 -3.44 3.62 -21.13
N LEU A 298 -2.32 4.36 -21.12
CA LEU A 298 -2.28 5.75 -20.70
C LEU A 298 -3.12 6.66 -21.60
N LEU A 299 -3.02 6.52 -22.93
CA LEU A 299 -3.86 7.24 -23.89
C LEU A 299 -5.34 6.90 -23.72
N GLY A 300 -5.67 5.61 -23.55
CA GLY A 300 -7.04 5.16 -23.28
C GLY A 300 -7.61 5.77 -22.00
N LEU A 301 -6.76 5.94 -20.98
CA LEU A 301 -7.13 6.59 -19.72
C LEU A 301 -7.50 8.06 -19.94
N MET A 302 -6.75 8.78 -20.76
CA MET A 302 -7.04 10.18 -21.11
C MET A 302 -8.25 10.31 -22.05
N ASN A 303 -8.42 9.40 -23.02
CA ASN A 303 -9.48 9.44 -24.04
C ASN A 303 -10.83 8.85 -23.60
N SER A 304 -10.96 8.42 -22.34
CA SER A 304 -12.20 7.85 -21.81
C SER A 304 -13.20 8.90 -21.26
N GLY A 305 -12.86 10.18 -21.36
CA GLY A 305 -13.62 11.32 -20.80
C GLY A 305 -13.27 11.61 -19.35
N GLU A 306 -14.04 12.48 -18.69
CA GLU A 306 -13.83 12.79 -17.26
C GLU A 306 -13.90 11.53 -16.39
N ASN A 307 -12.81 11.24 -15.70
CA ASN A 307 -12.69 10.09 -14.82
C ASN A 307 -11.88 10.44 -13.57
N ILE A 308 -11.77 9.50 -12.64
CA ILE A 308 -11.11 9.76 -11.36
C ILE A 308 -9.60 9.91 -11.58
N ALA A 309 -9.01 9.11 -12.45
CA ALA A 309 -7.59 9.20 -12.76
C ALA A 309 -7.16 10.57 -13.30
N THR A 310 -7.89 11.11 -14.29
CA THR A 310 -7.63 12.45 -14.86
C THR A 310 -7.77 13.53 -13.79
N LYS A 311 -8.79 13.46 -12.92
CA LYS A 311 -8.95 14.38 -11.78
C LYS A 311 -7.78 14.33 -10.81
N LEU A 312 -7.26 13.14 -10.51
CA LEU A 312 -6.09 12.97 -9.64
C LEU A 312 -4.84 13.58 -10.26
N ILE A 313 -4.59 13.32 -11.54
CA ILE A 313 -3.43 13.84 -12.26
C ILE A 313 -3.46 15.38 -12.31
N VAL A 314 -4.62 15.96 -12.59
CA VAL A 314 -4.83 17.42 -12.57
C VAL A 314 -4.58 18.00 -11.19
N LYS A 315 -5.06 17.33 -10.13
CA LYS A 315 -4.79 17.75 -8.74
C LYS A 315 -3.30 17.72 -8.38
N LEU A 316 -2.52 16.86 -9.03
CA LEU A 316 -1.06 16.77 -8.86
C LEU A 316 -0.27 17.75 -9.75
N GLY A 317 -0.96 18.61 -10.51
CA GLY A 317 -0.35 19.70 -11.27
C GLY A 317 -0.01 19.37 -12.73
N ALA A 318 -0.35 18.17 -13.22
CA ALA A 318 -0.21 17.86 -14.65
C ALA A 318 -1.56 17.92 -15.36
N THR A 319 -1.59 18.58 -16.51
CA THR A 319 -2.79 18.66 -17.35
C THR A 319 -2.91 17.43 -18.24
N GLU A 320 -4.14 17.07 -18.63
CA GLU A 320 -4.39 16.00 -19.59
C GLU A 320 -3.67 16.26 -20.92
N GLN A 321 -3.62 17.52 -21.36
CA GLN A 321 -2.92 17.95 -22.57
C GLN A 321 -1.42 17.68 -22.48
N GLN A 322 -0.78 17.97 -21.34
CA GLN A 322 0.63 17.67 -21.11
C GLN A 322 0.90 16.17 -21.15
N LEU A 323 0.09 15.35 -20.46
CA LEU A 323 0.24 13.88 -20.51
C LEU A 323 0.13 13.35 -21.93
N ARG A 324 -0.87 13.83 -22.69
CA ARG A 324 -1.08 13.42 -24.07
C ARG A 324 0.10 13.82 -24.95
N ALA A 325 0.58 15.06 -24.83
CA ALA A 325 1.72 15.56 -25.60
C ALA A 325 2.98 14.74 -25.33
N GLU A 326 3.29 14.47 -24.06
CA GLU A 326 4.42 13.62 -23.64
C GLU A 326 4.26 12.19 -24.16
N THR A 327 3.06 11.62 -24.11
CA THR A 327 2.80 10.27 -24.62
C THR A 327 3.02 10.17 -26.13
N LEU A 328 2.52 11.14 -26.89
CA LEU A 328 2.71 11.22 -28.33
C LEU A 328 4.18 11.48 -28.70
N GLN A 329 4.90 12.27 -27.90
CA GLN A 329 6.33 12.51 -28.09
C GLN A 329 7.14 11.22 -27.91
N VAL A 330 6.87 10.47 -26.83
CA VAL A 330 7.52 9.17 -26.58
C VAL A 330 7.21 8.18 -27.70
N LEU A 331 5.96 8.12 -28.16
CA LEU A 331 5.56 7.30 -29.31
C LEU A 331 6.24 7.74 -30.63
N GLY A 332 6.47 9.04 -30.81
CA GLY A 332 7.23 9.57 -31.95
C GLY A 332 8.71 9.14 -31.90
N ILE A 333 9.32 9.18 -30.72
CA ILE A 333 10.70 8.72 -30.48
C ILE A 333 10.81 7.21 -30.72
N LEU A 334 9.82 6.42 -30.29
CA LEU A 334 9.79 4.98 -30.53
C LEU A 334 9.68 4.63 -32.03
N LYS A 335 9.08 5.50 -32.86
CA LYS A 335 9.05 5.32 -34.32
C LYS A 335 10.38 5.68 -35.00
N SER A 336 11.18 6.58 -34.43
CA SER A 336 12.48 6.99 -34.99
C SER A 336 13.65 6.08 -34.61
N GLY A 337 13.42 5.01 -33.83
CA GLY A 337 14.43 3.98 -33.56
C GLY A 337 15.55 4.41 -32.61
N GLU A 338 15.35 5.47 -31.82
CA GLU A 338 16.31 5.88 -30.79
C GLU A 338 16.04 5.12 -29.47
N PHE A 339 16.19 3.80 -29.46
CA PHE A 339 16.43 2.97 -28.26
C PHE A 339 17.02 1.61 -28.65
#